data_AF-M0CC63-F1
#
_entry.id   AF-M0CC63-F1
#
_cell.length_a   1.000
_cell.length_b   1.000
_cell.length_c   1.000
_cell.angle_alpha   90.00
_cell.angle_beta   90.00
_cell.angle_gamma   90.00
#
_symmetry.space_group_name_H-M   'P 1'
#
loop_
_entity.id
_entity.type
_entity.pdbx_description
1 polymer ?
#
loop_
_entity_poly.entity_id
_entity_poly.type
_entity_poly.pdbx_seq_one_letter_code
_entity_poly.pdbx_strand_id
1 'polypeptide(L)'
;MQRRTLLTIAIGLTLLVGPMGTVTAQPADGPPDDLPEPVPEFVSEILESISDFVGGTLESLGEAVRTLTPGGDAVEPNGDR
;
A
#
# COMPACT_ATOMS: atom_id res chain seq x y z
N MET A 1 23.75 -27.88 -4.16
CA MET A 1 24.25 -26.56 -4.57
C MET A 1 23.06 -25.60 -4.64
N GLN A 2 22.71 -24.92 -3.52
CA GLN A 2 21.53 -24.04 -3.47
C GLN A 2 21.59 -23.02 -2.32
N ARG A 3 22.80 -22.66 -1.88
CA ARG A 3 23.04 -21.67 -0.81
C ARG A 3 23.39 -20.27 -1.32
N ARG A 4 23.22 -20.03 -2.62
CA ARG A 4 23.63 -18.79 -3.31
C ARG A 4 22.47 -17.82 -3.63
N THR A 5 21.23 -18.22 -3.37
CA THR A 5 20.04 -17.41 -3.70
C THR A 5 19.66 -16.41 -2.61
N LEU A 6 20.31 -16.46 -1.44
CA LEU A 6 19.93 -15.67 -0.26
C LEU A 6 20.66 -14.32 -0.12
N LEU A 7 21.48 -13.89 -1.09
CA LEU A 7 22.42 -12.76 -0.92
C LEU A 7 22.16 -11.56 -1.86
N THR A 8 20.93 -11.38 -2.36
CA THR A 8 20.61 -10.33 -3.34
C THR A 8 19.52 -9.36 -2.89
N ILE A 9 19.42 -9.09 -1.57
CA ILE A 9 18.56 -8.02 -1.02
C ILE A 9 19.45 -6.95 -0.37
N ALA A 10 20.46 -6.46 -1.09
CA ALA A 10 21.44 -5.49 -0.55
C ALA A 10 21.80 -4.35 -1.53
N ILE A 11 21.10 -4.21 -2.66
CA ILE A 11 21.41 -3.20 -3.69
C ILE A 11 20.07 -2.58 -4.10
N GLY A 12 19.81 -1.29 -4.03
CA GLY A 12 20.57 -0.17 -3.51
C GLY A 12 19.60 1.01 -3.45
N LEU A 13 19.57 1.71 -2.32
CA LEU A 13 18.89 3.00 -2.21
C LEU A 13 19.89 4.01 -1.65
N THR A 14 21.01 4.14 -2.35
CA THR A 14 22.02 5.16 -2.10
C THR A 14 21.48 6.52 -2.54
N LEU A 15 20.97 7.26 -1.56
CA LEU A 15 21.07 8.71 -1.42
C LEU A 15 20.67 9.55 -2.65
N LEU A 16 19.36 9.79 -2.80
CA LEU A 16 18.85 10.98 -3.47
C LEU A 16 18.95 12.18 -2.51
N VAL A 17 20.15 12.74 -2.34
CA VAL A 17 20.35 14.05 -1.70
C VAL A 17 20.25 15.11 -2.81
N GLY A 18 19.05 15.64 -3.01
CA GLY A 18 18.86 16.88 -3.75
C GLY A 18 19.20 18.10 -2.87
N PRO A 19 19.58 19.25 -3.44
CA PRO A 19 19.69 20.48 -2.67
C PRO A 19 18.30 20.84 -2.16
N MET A 20 18.10 20.75 -0.84
CA MET A 20 16.91 21.28 -0.19
C MET A 20 16.87 22.78 -0.46
N GLY A 21 15.95 23.23 -1.32
CA GLY A 21 15.61 24.64 -1.44
C GLY A 21 15.21 25.14 -0.06
N THR A 22 15.87 26.19 0.43
CA THR A 22 15.58 26.77 1.73
C THR A 22 14.21 27.47 1.66
N VAL A 23 13.15 26.81 2.13
CA VAL A 23 11.84 27.45 2.32
C VAL A 23 11.93 28.32 3.57
N THR A 24 12.10 29.62 3.39
CA THR A 24 11.91 30.58 4.47
C THR A 24 10.41 30.68 4.73
N ALA A 25 9.92 29.94 5.72
CA ALA A 25 8.53 30.03 6.17
C ALA A 25 8.30 31.42 6.80
N GLN A 26 7.56 32.27 6.10
CA GLN A 26 6.97 33.48 6.66
C GLN A 26 5.76 33.04 7.50
N PRO A 27 5.52 33.61 8.69
CA PRO A 27 4.40 33.19 9.52
C PRO A 27 3.09 33.61 8.83
N ALA A 28 2.46 32.65 8.15
CA ALA A 28 1.12 32.77 7.60
C ALA A 28 0.21 31.85 8.42
N ASP A 29 -0.69 32.44 9.20
CA ASP A 29 -1.75 31.73 9.93
C ASP A 29 -2.84 31.26 8.96
N GLY A 30 -2.52 30.23 8.18
CA GLY A 30 -3.44 29.60 7.24
C GLY A 30 -2.77 28.49 6.43
N PRO A 31 -3.53 27.53 5.86
CA PRO A 31 -2.99 26.65 4.83
C PRO A 31 -2.31 27.50 3.75
N PRO A 32 -1.19 27.04 3.17
CA PRO A 32 -0.55 27.77 2.10
C PRO A 32 -1.57 28.10 0.99
N ASP A 33 -1.62 29.37 0.59
CA ASP A 33 -2.49 29.85 -0.51
C ASP A 33 -2.18 29.11 -1.82
N ASP A 34 -0.94 28.64 -1.96
CA ASP A 34 -0.49 27.86 -3.11
C ASP A 34 -0.76 26.36 -2.92
N LEU A 35 -1.35 25.75 -3.96
CA LEU A 35 -1.47 24.30 -4.04
C LEU A 35 -0.07 23.67 -4.17
N PRO A 36 0.18 22.53 -3.51
CA PRO A 36 1.44 21.81 -3.66
C PRO A 36 1.62 21.37 -5.12
N GLU A 37 2.87 21.26 -5.55
CA GLU A 37 3.18 20.72 -6.86
C GLU A 37 2.65 19.28 -7.00
N PRO A 38 2.29 18.85 -8.22
CA PRO A 38 1.88 17.46 -8.48
C PRO A 38 2.91 16.48 -7.93
N VAL A 39 2.43 15.43 -7.25
CA VAL A 39 3.29 14.36 -6.77
C VAL A 39 4.02 13.70 -7.94
N PRO A 40 5.32 13.36 -7.78
CA PRO A 40 6.08 12.70 -8.84
C PRO A 40 5.52 11.31 -9.19
N GLU A 41 5.65 10.93 -10.46
CA GLU A 41 5.17 9.63 -11.00
C GLU A 41 5.66 8.42 -10.20
N PHE A 42 6.91 8.46 -9.71
CA PHE A 42 7.48 7.41 -8.86
C PHE A 42 6.62 7.08 -7.62
N VAL A 43 5.95 8.07 -7.03
CA VAL A 43 5.08 7.82 -5.86
C VAL A 43 3.81 7.10 -6.29
N SER A 44 3.25 7.44 -7.45
CA SER A 44 2.13 6.72 -8.05
C SER A 44 2.48 5.26 -8.31
N GLU A 45 3.64 5.00 -8.93
CA GLU A 45 4.12 3.64 -9.18
C GLU A 45 4.31 2.82 -7.89
N ILE A 46 4.83 3.45 -6.82
CA ILE A 46 4.94 2.80 -5.50
C ILE A 46 3.56 2.46 -4.94
N LEU A 47 2.63 3.42 -4.97
CA LEU A 47 1.30 3.23 -4.41
C LEU A 47 0.51 2.16 -5.17
N GLU A 48 0.69 2.08 -6.48
CA GLU A 48 0.16 1.00 -7.32
C GLU A 48 0.73 -0.37 -6.89
N SER A 49 2.06 -0.48 -6.76
CA SER A 49 2.70 -1.73 -6.32
C SER A 49 2.24 -2.18 -4.92
N ILE A 50 2.05 -1.24 -3.98
CA ILE A 50 1.53 -1.53 -2.65
C ILE A 50 0.07 -2.01 -2.73
N SER A 51 -0.76 -1.33 -3.52
CA SER A 51 -2.17 -1.67 -3.71
C SER A 51 -2.33 -3.09 -4.25
N ASP A 52 -1.56 -3.45 -5.27
CA ASP A 52 -1.57 -4.80 -5.87
C ASP A 52 -1.17 -5.88 -4.86
N PHE A 53 -0.13 -5.63 -4.07
CA PHE A 53 0.32 -6.56 -3.04
C PHE A 53 -0.75 -6.78 -1.95
N VAL A 54 -1.34 -5.69 -1.45
CA VAL A 54 -2.38 -5.75 -0.42
C VAL A 54 -3.63 -6.45 -0.95
N GLY A 55 -4.06 -6.12 -2.17
CA GLY A 55 -5.19 -6.76 -2.84
C GLY A 55 -5.03 -8.27 -2.95
N GLY A 56 -3.90 -8.74 -3.51
CA GLY A 56 -3.63 -10.17 -3.63
C GLY A 56 -3.52 -10.90 -2.28
N THR A 57 -2.98 -10.23 -1.25
CA THR A 57 -2.91 -10.79 0.10
C THR A 57 -4.30 -10.94 0.73
N LEU A 58 -5.17 -9.93 0.56
CA LEU A 58 -6.54 -9.95 1.08
C LEU A 58 -7.39 -11.03 0.38
N GLU A 59 -7.22 -11.21 -0.93
CA GLU A 59 -7.88 -12.28 -1.69
C GLU A 59 -7.49 -13.67 -1.16
N SER A 60 -6.19 -13.90 -0.96
CA SER A 60 -5.67 -15.16 -0.38
C SER A 60 -6.18 -15.40 1.04
N LEU A 61 -6.24 -14.35 1.86
CA LEU A 61 -6.79 -14.44 3.20
C LEU A 61 -8.28 -14.78 3.17
N GLY A 62 -9.05 -14.13 2.29
CA GLY A 62 -10.49 -14.40 2.11
C GLY A 62 -10.75 -15.86 1.74
N GLU A 63 -9.96 -16.42 0.83
CA GLU A 63 -10.05 -17.83 0.44
C GLU A 63 -9.69 -18.77 1.60
N ALA A 64 -8.63 -18.46 2.35
CA ALA A 64 -8.25 -19.22 3.53
C ALA A 64 -9.35 -19.22 4.61
N VAL A 65 -9.95 -18.05 4.87
CA VAL A 65 -11.08 -17.93 5.81
C VAL A 65 -12.28 -18.72 5.30
N ARG A 66 -12.65 -18.60 4.02
CA ARG A 66 -13.77 -19.34 3.41
C ARG A 66 -13.59 -20.86 3.48
N THR A 67 -12.35 -21.33 3.37
CA THR A 67 -12.00 -22.74 3.57
C THR A 67 -12.23 -23.20 5.02
N LEU A 68 -11.90 -22.36 6.00
CA LEU A 68 -12.07 -22.64 7.42
C LEU A 68 -13.51 -22.43 7.90
N THR A 69 -14.26 -21.55 7.23
CA THR A 69 -15.67 -21.27 7.47
C THR A 69 -16.47 -21.51 6.20
N PRO A 70 -16.63 -22.78 5.76
CA PRO A 70 -17.52 -23.09 4.65
C PRO A 70 -18.90 -22.55 5.00
N GLY A 71 -19.42 -21.64 4.19
CA GLY A 71 -20.72 -21.04 4.40
C GLY A 71 -21.76 -22.15 4.54
N GLY A 72 -22.34 -22.28 5.73
CA GLY A 72 -23.56 -23.04 5.90
C GLY A 72 -24.68 -22.26 5.22
N ASP A 73 -25.32 -22.86 4.22
CA ASP A 73 -26.63 -22.44 3.73
C ASP A 73 -27.63 -22.54 4.90
N ALA A 74 -27.65 -21.53 5.76
CA ALA A 74 -28.60 -21.40 6.85
C ALA A 74 -29.19 -19.98 6.82
N VAL A 75 -29.67 -19.58 5.64
CA VAL A 75 -30.87 -18.74 5.61
C VAL A 75 -32.02 -19.73 5.57
N GLU A 76 -32.47 -20.18 6.75
CA GLU A 76 -33.79 -20.77 6.87
C GLU A 76 -34.78 -19.67 6.47
N PRO A 77 -35.53 -19.81 5.35
CA PRO A 77 -36.61 -18.89 5.06
C PRO A 77 -37.57 -19.03 6.24
N ASN A 78 -37.75 -17.94 7.00
CA ASN A 78 -38.61 -17.92 8.16
C ASN A 78 -40.06 -18.12 7.69
N GLY A 79 -40.45 -19.38 7.54
CA GLY A 79 -41.78 -19.83 7.18
C GLY A 79 -42.59 -20.00 8.46
N ASP A 80 -43.61 -19.17 8.56
CA ASP A 80 -44.89 -19.48 9.21
C ASP A 80 -44.87 -19.76 10.72
N ARG A 81 -45.17 -18.73 11.53
CA ARG A 81 -45.97 -18.83 12.77
C ARG A 81 -46.75 -17.54 13.01
#